data_AF-A0A6J3I963-F1
#
_entry.id   AF-A0A6J3I963-F1
#
_cell.length_a   1.000
_cell.length_b   1.000
_cell.length_c   1.000
_cell.angle_alpha   90.00
_cell.angle_beta   90.00
_cell.angle_gamma   90.00
#
_symmetry.space_group_name_H-M   'P 1'
#
loop_
_entity.id
_entity.type
_entity.pdbx_description
1 polymer ?
#
loop_
_entity_poly.entity_id
_entity_poly.type
_entity_poly.pdbx_seq_one_letter_code
_entity_poly.pdbx_strand_id
1 'polypeptide(L)'
;MQPLDMLGSAAWIFDAATGAPVGFWARASVSQPDAPGHQKKVVSWIDVYTRATCQPREVVVPLTVELMGTVAKQLVPSCVTVQRCGGCCPDDGLECVPTGQHQVRMQILMIRYPSSQLGEMSLEEHSQCECRPKRKGSAVKPDSPRPLCPRCTQRHQRPDHRTCRCRCRRRSFLRCQGRGLELNPDTCRCRKLRR
;
A
#
# COMPACT_ATOMS: atom_id res chain seq x y z
N MET A 1 22.69 6.13 52.45
CA MET A 1 21.95 6.04 53.72
C MET A 1 20.47 6.23 53.42
N GLN A 2 19.68 5.16 53.56
CA GLN A 2 18.22 5.20 53.70
C GLN A 2 17.85 5.82 55.06
N PRO A 3 16.59 6.20 55.29
CA PRO A 3 15.62 5.26 55.89
C PRO A 3 14.27 5.28 55.14
N LEU A 4 13.68 4.12 54.78
CA LEU A 4 12.85 3.19 55.57
C LEU A 4 11.49 3.74 56.06
N ASP A 5 10.45 3.18 55.43
CA ASP A 5 9.13 2.79 55.93
C ASP A 5 8.14 3.83 56.49
N MET A 6 7.05 4.01 55.76
CA MET A 6 5.72 4.21 56.35
C MET A 6 4.74 3.25 55.70
N LEU A 7 4.45 2.17 56.44
CA LEU A 7 3.34 1.26 56.20
C LEU A 7 2.03 2.07 56.10
N GLY A 8 1.37 2.01 54.95
CA GLY A 8 -0.02 2.46 54.81
C GLY A 8 -0.94 1.55 55.61
N SER A 9 -1.39 2.02 56.77
CA SER A 9 -2.39 1.34 57.58
C SER A 9 -3.72 1.28 56.82
N ALA A 10 -4.12 0.09 56.37
CA ALA A 10 -5.50 -0.17 55.97
C ALA A 10 -6.36 -0.17 57.23
N ALA A 11 -7.11 0.92 57.45
CA ALA A 11 -8.12 0.98 58.50
C ALA A 11 -9.33 0.14 58.09
N TRP A 12 -9.46 -1.06 58.66
CA TRP A 12 -10.63 -1.91 58.51
C TRP A 12 -11.69 -1.45 59.53
N ILE A 13 -12.72 -0.74 59.06
CA ILE A 13 -13.89 -0.46 59.89
C ILE A 13 -14.79 -1.70 59.83
N PHE A 14 -14.88 -2.43 60.95
CA PHE A 14 -15.83 -3.51 61.15
C PHE A 14 -17.15 -2.95 61.68
N ASP A 15 -18.27 -3.38 61.10
CA ASP A 15 -19.61 -3.06 61.61
C ASP A 15 -20.00 -4.02 62.75
N ALA A 16 -20.44 -3.46 63.87
CA ALA A 16 -20.59 -4.19 65.14
C ALA A 16 -21.86 -5.07 65.22
N ALA A 17 -22.66 -5.15 64.16
CA ALA A 17 -23.89 -5.95 64.15
C ALA A 17 -23.74 -7.34 63.48
N THR A 18 -22.77 -7.55 62.57
CA THR A 18 -22.71 -8.78 61.75
C THR A 18 -21.32 -9.34 61.46
N GLY A 19 -20.22 -8.65 61.82
CA GLY A 19 -18.87 -9.22 61.73
C GLY A 19 -18.39 -9.59 60.30
N ALA A 20 -18.95 -8.97 59.26
CA ALA A 20 -18.53 -9.16 57.86
C ALA A 20 -17.94 -7.87 57.26
N PRO A 21 -16.97 -7.95 56.32
CA PRO A 21 -16.44 -6.76 55.65
C PRO A 21 -17.47 -6.15 54.71
N VAL A 22 -17.96 -4.95 55.01
CA VAL A 22 -18.86 -4.17 54.13
C VAL A 22 -18.03 -3.46 53.06
N GLY A 23 -17.60 -4.22 52.06
CA GLY A 23 -16.91 -3.71 50.88
C GLY A 23 -17.86 -3.53 49.70
N PHE A 24 -18.84 -2.62 49.80
CA PHE A 24 -19.56 -2.12 48.62
C PHE A 24 -19.29 -0.64 48.46
N TRP A 25 -18.23 -0.33 47.71
CA TRP A 25 -18.16 0.95 47.03
C TRP A 25 -19.23 0.95 45.93
N ALA A 26 -20.47 1.27 46.30
CA ALA A 26 -21.40 1.85 45.35
C ALA A 26 -20.84 3.24 45.04
N ARG A 27 -19.97 3.29 44.03
CA ARG A 27 -19.51 4.55 43.44
C ARG A 27 -20.78 5.23 42.93
N ALA A 28 -21.28 6.19 43.71
CA ALA A 28 -22.29 7.12 43.23
C ALA A 28 -21.77 7.62 41.88
N SER A 29 -22.53 7.35 40.83
CA SER A 29 -22.34 7.94 39.52
C SER A 29 -22.53 9.44 39.71
N VAL A 30 -21.43 10.12 40.04
CA VAL A 30 -21.25 11.54 39.78
C VAL A 30 -21.56 11.67 38.31
N SER A 31 -22.73 12.26 38.01
CA SER A 31 -23.11 12.69 36.68
C SER A 31 -21.95 13.51 36.15
N GLN A 32 -21.15 12.90 35.27
CA GLN A 32 -20.17 13.63 34.49
C GLN A 32 -20.95 14.74 33.78
N PRO A 33 -20.57 16.02 33.94
CA PRO A 33 -21.18 17.06 33.16
C PRO A 33 -20.99 16.68 31.69
N ASP A 34 -22.12 16.67 30.97
CA ASP A 34 -22.20 16.40 29.54
C ASP A 34 -21.00 16.99 28.82
N ALA A 35 -20.23 16.11 28.18
CA ALA A 35 -19.11 16.51 27.33
C ALA A 35 -19.63 17.60 26.38
N PRO A 36 -18.99 18.77 26.29
CA PRO A 36 -19.41 19.78 25.35
C PRO A 36 -19.38 19.13 23.97
N GLY A 37 -20.54 19.13 23.32
CA GLY A 37 -20.83 18.31 22.15
C GLY A 37 -19.67 18.26 21.18
N HIS A 38 -19.49 17.11 20.55
CA HIS A 38 -18.52 16.86 19.49
C HIS A 38 -18.60 17.95 18.42
N GLN A 39 -17.92 19.08 18.67
CA GLN A 39 -17.81 20.17 17.72
C GLN A 39 -17.05 19.55 16.56
N LYS A 40 -17.67 19.57 15.38
CA LYS A 40 -16.99 19.18 14.15
C LYS A 40 -15.86 20.18 13.93
N LYS A 41 -14.69 19.89 14.50
CA LYS A 41 -13.49 20.73 14.39
C LYS A 41 -13.00 20.61 12.96
N VAL A 42 -13.42 21.55 12.12
CA VAL A 42 -12.92 21.66 10.75
C VAL A 42 -11.47 22.09 10.85
N VAL A 43 -10.57 21.26 10.33
CA VAL A 43 -9.15 21.62 10.24
C VAL A 43 -9.00 22.69 9.16
N SER A 44 -8.22 23.75 9.44
CA SER A 44 -8.04 24.85 8.50
C SER A 44 -7.37 24.37 7.20
N TRP A 45 -7.67 25.01 6.08
CA TRP A 45 -7.07 24.64 4.79
C TRP A 45 -5.54 24.75 4.81
N ILE A 46 -5.00 25.77 5.49
CA ILE A 46 -3.55 25.96 5.66
C ILE A 46 -2.95 24.76 6.41
N ASP A 47 -3.58 24.32 7.50
CA ASP A 47 -3.10 23.16 8.26
C ASP A 47 -3.19 21.86 7.46
N VAL A 48 -4.20 21.72 6.59
CA VAL A 48 -4.29 20.58 5.68
C VAL A 48 -3.16 20.64 4.65
N TYR A 49 -2.95 21.79 4.02
CA TYR A 49 -1.93 21.98 2.99
C TYR A 49 -0.51 21.76 3.53
N THR A 50 -0.16 22.41 4.64
CA THR A 50 1.15 22.27 5.29
C THR A 50 1.38 20.83 5.73
N ARG A 51 0.38 20.17 6.33
CA ARG A 51 0.50 18.76 6.70
C ARG A 51 0.42 17.80 5.53
N ALA A 52 0.05 18.22 4.33
CA ALA A 52 0.04 17.38 3.13
C ALA A 52 1.27 17.59 2.23
N THR A 53 2.02 18.67 2.42
CA THR A 53 3.20 19.00 1.59
C THR A 53 4.29 17.92 1.67
N CYS A 54 5.05 17.74 0.58
CA CYS A 54 6.19 16.82 0.48
C CYS A 54 7.21 17.07 1.59
N GLN A 55 7.32 16.12 2.52
CA GLN A 55 8.28 16.16 3.64
C GLN A 55 8.58 14.73 4.14
N PRO A 56 9.66 14.51 4.91
CA PRO A 56 9.91 13.25 5.60
C PRO A 56 8.79 12.95 6.59
N ARG A 57 8.20 11.76 6.50
CA ARG A 57 7.09 11.29 7.34
C ARG A 57 7.37 9.92 7.87
N GLU A 58 6.85 9.65 9.05
CA GLU A 58 6.96 8.36 9.69
C GLU A 58 6.06 7.36 8.96
N VAL A 59 6.67 6.31 8.41
CA VAL A 59 5.98 5.24 7.72
C VAL A 59 6.33 3.92 8.39
N VAL A 60 5.30 3.11 8.66
CA VAL A 60 5.46 1.76 9.18
C VAL A 60 5.86 0.84 8.03
N VAL A 61 7.07 0.29 8.12
CA VAL A 61 7.59 -0.67 7.14
C VAL A 61 7.54 -2.07 7.77
N PRO A 62 6.83 -3.02 7.15
CA PRO A 62 6.83 -4.40 7.61
C PRO A 62 8.21 -5.03 7.39
N LEU A 63 8.70 -5.75 8.39
CA LEU A 63 9.95 -6.49 8.30
C LEU A 63 9.66 -7.89 7.75
N THR A 64 10.15 -8.17 6.56
CA THR A 64 10.05 -9.50 5.95
C THR A 64 11.36 -10.26 6.07
N VAL A 65 11.24 -11.58 6.21
CA VAL A 65 12.36 -12.52 6.31
C VAL A 65 13.27 -12.48 5.08
N GLU A 66 12.70 -12.13 3.93
CA GLU A 66 13.39 -11.95 2.66
C GLU A 66 14.30 -10.72 2.64
N LEU A 67 13.90 -9.62 3.28
CA LEU A 67 14.69 -8.38 3.33
C LEU A 67 16.03 -8.59 4.07
N MET A 68 16.07 -9.55 4.98
CA MET A 68 17.21 -9.83 5.86
C MET A 68 17.95 -11.13 5.51
N GLY A 69 17.53 -11.86 4.47
CA GLY A 69 18.19 -13.08 4.00
C GLY A 69 18.37 -14.17 5.07
N THR A 70 17.56 -14.16 6.13
CA THR A 70 17.82 -14.94 7.35
C THR A 70 16.65 -15.86 7.67
N VAL A 71 16.89 -17.15 7.90
CA VAL A 71 15.85 -18.14 8.25
C VAL A 71 15.40 -17.99 9.71
N ALA A 72 14.72 -16.89 10.04
CA ALA A 72 14.04 -16.71 11.33
C ALA A 72 12.61 -17.23 11.25
N LYS A 73 12.10 -17.82 12.33
CA LYS A 73 10.68 -18.19 12.42
C LYS A 73 9.80 -16.95 12.56
N GLN A 74 10.29 -15.95 13.29
CA GLN A 74 9.61 -14.69 13.52
C GLN A 74 10.60 -13.57 13.87
N LEU A 75 10.25 -12.34 13.50
CA LEU A 75 10.91 -11.10 13.90
C LEU A 75 10.08 -10.35 14.93
N VAL A 76 10.74 -9.79 15.94
CA VAL A 76 10.11 -8.92 16.94
C VAL A 76 10.89 -7.62 17.08
N PRO A 77 10.27 -6.45 16.81
CA PRO A 77 8.92 -6.30 16.26
C PRO A 77 8.81 -6.80 14.80
N SER A 78 7.60 -7.03 14.31
CA SER A 78 7.36 -7.43 12.91
C SER A 78 7.29 -6.24 11.95
N CYS A 79 7.27 -5.02 12.48
CA CYS A 79 7.34 -3.78 11.72
C CYS A 79 8.14 -2.73 12.48
N VAL A 80 8.70 -1.78 11.75
CA VAL A 80 9.45 -0.64 12.31
C VAL A 80 8.99 0.63 11.64
N THR A 81 9.19 1.76 12.30
CA THR A 81 8.93 3.06 11.71
C THR A 81 10.22 3.69 11.20
N VAL A 82 10.15 4.26 10.00
CA VAL A 82 11.26 4.99 9.37
C VAL A 82 10.73 6.23 8.69
N GLN A 83 11.57 7.27 8.58
CA GLN A 83 11.23 8.46 7.82
C GLN A 83 11.34 8.18 6.32
N ARG A 84 10.24 8.41 5.60
CA ARG A 84 10.20 8.33 4.13
C ARG A 84 9.56 9.57 3.56
N CYS A 85 9.94 9.93 2.36
CA CYS A 85 9.34 11.06 1.66
C CYS A 85 7.89 10.73 1.32
N GLY A 86 6.98 11.60 1.76
CA GLY A 86 5.56 11.45 1.50
C GLY A 86 4.83 12.78 1.53
N GLY A 87 3.58 12.76 1.09
CA GLY A 87 2.78 13.96 0.85
C GLY A 87 2.61 14.22 -0.65
N CYS A 88 2.10 15.41 -0.98
CA CYS A 88 1.86 15.87 -2.33
C CYS A 88 2.70 17.10 -2.66
N CYS A 89 2.93 17.29 -3.96
CA CYS A 89 3.52 18.50 -4.52
C CYS A 89 2.39 19.43 -5.00
N PRO A 90 2.65 20.74 -5.15
CA PRO A 90 1.65 21.71 -5.63
C PRO A 90 1.14 21.40 -7.04
N ASP A 91 2.01 20.89 -7.91
CA ASP A 91 1.69 20.52 -9.29
C ASP A 91 1.74 18.99 -9.48
N ASP A 92 0.76 18.44 -10.20
CA ASP A 92 0.70 17.01 -10.54
C ASP A 92 1.87 16.55 -11.42
N GLY A 93 2.54 17.49 -12.11
CA GLY A 93 3.75 17.25 -12.89
C GLY A 93 5.00 17.05 -12.05
N LEU A 94 4.94 17.28 -10.73
CA LEU A 94 6.04 17.08 -9.79
C LEU A 94 5.87 15.76 -9.04
N GLU A 95 6.99 15.16 -8.66
CA GLU A 95 7.08 13.99 -7.77
C GLU A 95 7.90 14.34 -6.53
N CYS A 96 7.44 13.85 -5.37
CA CYS A 96 8.14 14.00 -4.10
C CYS A 96 9.24 12.93 -4.03
N VAL A 97 10.50 13.35 -4.15
CA VAL A 97 11.65 12.44 -4.20
C VAL A 97 12.64 12.75 -3.08
N PRO A 98 13.35 11.74 -2.55
CA PRO A 98 14.41 11.96 -1.58
C PRO A 98 15.61 12.66 -2.23
N THR A 99 16.13 13.68 -1.54
CA THR A 99 17.40 14.33 -1.89
C THR A 99 18.52 13.95 -0.94
N GLY A 100 18.16 13.62 0.30
CA GLY A 100 19.05 13.06 1.30
C GLY A 100 18.47 11.77 1.85
N GLN A 101 19.29 10.71 1.88
CA GLN A 101 18.95 9.44 2.48
C GLN A 101 20.16 8.87 3.22
N HIS A 102 19.89 8.12 4.29
CA HIS A 102 20.89 7.46 5.09
C HIS A 102 20.35 6.11 5.55
N GLN A 103 21.24 5.20 5.95
CA GLN A 103 20.84 3.92 6.52
C GLN A 103 20.82 4.02 8.03
N VAL A 104 19.67 3.71 8.63
CA VAL A 104 19.53 3.62 10.08
C VAL A 104 19.60 2.16 10.47
N ARG A 105 20.41 1.87 11.49
CA ARG A 105 20.57 0.53 12.02
C ARG A 105 19.68 0.35 13.24
N MET A 106 18.88 -0.70 13.23
CA MET A 106 17.98 -1.08 14.32
C MET A 106 18.30 -2.48 14.80
N GLN A 107 18.10 -2.72 16.09
CA GLN A 107 18.18 -4.05 16.67
C GLN A 107 16.82 -4.73 16.64
N ILE A 108 16.78 -5.95 16.09
CA ILE A 108 15.57 -6.76 15.96
C ILE A 108 15.81 -8.12 16.59
N LEU A 109 14.86 -8.57 17.41
CA LEU A 109 14.92 -9.89 18.00
C LEU A 109 14.50 -10.94 16.96
N MET A 110 15.40 -11.85 16.64
CA MET A 110 15.15 -12.98 15.76
C MET A 110 14.83 -14.21 16.59
N ILE A 111 13.58 -14.65 16.53
CA ILE A 111 13.14 -15.87 17.20
C ILE A 111 13.48 -17.07 16.31
N ARG A 112 14.41 -17.90 16.80
CA ARG A 112 14.83 -19.16 16.19
C ARG A 112 14.87 -20.24 17.27
N TYR A 113 14.76 -21.49 16.86
CA TYR A 113 14.94 -22.64 17.74
C TYR A 113 16.34 -23.23 17.47
N PRO A 114 17.14 -23.56 18.50
CA PRO A 114 16.82 -23.57 19.94
C PRO A 114 17.04 -22.25 20.68
N SER A 115 17.71 -21.26 20.07
CA SER A 115 18.00 -19.97 20.71
C SER A 115 17.58 -18.78 19.85
N SER A 116 16.98 -17.77 20.50
CA SER A 116 16.73 -16.46 19.91
C SER A 116 17.97 -15.57 20.04
N GLN A 117 18.20 -14.71 19.06
CA GLN A 117 19.34 -13.79 19.06
C GLN A 117 18.92 -12.40 18.60
N LEU A 118 19.62 -11.38 19.08
CA LEU A 118 19.43 -10.00 18.62
C LEU A 118 20.26 -9.77 17.36
N GLY A 119 19.59 -9.37 16.28
CA GLY A 119 20.23 -9.01 15.01
C GLY A 119 20.22 -7.51 14.82
N GLU A 120 21.25 -7.00 14.15
CA GLU A 120 21.25 -5.64 13.63
C GLU A 120 20.75 -5.66 12.19
N MET A 121 19.82 -4.78 11.85
CA MET A 121 19.34 -4.58 10.50
C MET A 121 19.46 -3.12 10.10
N SER A 122 19.69 -2.86 8.80
CA SER A 122 19.69 -1.50 8.27
C SER A 122 18.47 -1.28 7.38
N LEU A 123 17.76 -0.16 7.60
CA LEU A 123 16.74 0.34 6.68
C LEU A 123 17.17 1.70 6.12
N GLU A 124 16.76 1.96 4.89
CA GLU A 124 16.89 3.29 4.30
C GLU A 124 15.91 4.27 4.94
N GLU A 125 16.40 5.44 5.30
CA GLU A 125 15.65 6.53 5.89
C GLU A 125 15.94 7.83 5.15
N HIS A 126 14.88 8.55 4.77
CA HIS A 126 14.98 9.79 4.01
C HIS A 126 15.10 10.95 4.99
N SER A 127 16.20 11.72 4.89
CA SER A 127 16.43 12.91 5.73
C SER A 127 15.89 14.19 5.09
N GLN A 128 15.87 14.27 3.76
CA GLN A 128 15.39 15.44 3.01
C GLN A 128 14.61 15.03 1.76
N CYS A 129 13.56 15.81 1.45
CA CYS A 129 12.65 15.56 0.33
C CYS A 129 12.42 16.83 -0.46
N GLU A 130 12.35 16.72 -1.79
CA GLU A 130 12.04 17.84 -2.67
C GLU A 130 11.04 17.41 -3.76
N CYS A 131 10.24 18.38 -4.22
CA CYS A 131 9.39 18.20 -5.39
C CYS A 131 10.20 18.43 -6.66
N ARG A 132 10.42 17.38 -7.45
CA ARG A 132 11.13 17.46 -8.73
C ARG A 132 10.19 17.18 -9.90
N PRO A 133 10.42 17.78 -11.08
CA PRO A 133 9.65 17.46 -12.27
C PRO A 133 9.74 15.97 -12.58
N LYS A 134 8.58 15.30 -12.65
CA LYS A 134 8.49 13.93 -13.13
C LYS A 134 9.19 13.87 -14.48
N ARG A 135 10.20 13.02 -14.62
CA ARG A 135 10.72 12.75 -15.95
C ARG A 135 9.55 12.23 -16.76
N LYS A 136 9.24 12.88 -17.89
CA LYS A 136 8.27 12.39 -18.88
C LYS A 136 8.81 11.12 -19.56
N GLY A 137 9.22 10.13 -18.78
CA GLY A 137 9.39 8.76 -19.22
C GLY A 137 8.01 8.15 -19.28
N SER A 138 7.38 8.27 -20.44
CA SER A 138 6.23 7.43 -20.81
C SER A 138 5.09 7.39 -19.78
N ALA A 139 4.31 8.47 -19.69
CA ALA A 139 2.85 8.32 -19.70
C ALA A 139 2.39 7.84 -21.10
N VAL A 140 3.09 6.86 -21.67
CA VAL A 140 2.48 5.89 -22.55
C VAL A 140 1.74 5.03 -21.52
N LYS A 141 0.46 5.37 -21.30
CA LYS A 141 -0.58 4.35 -21.13
C LYS A 141 -0.07 3.09 -21.84
N PRO A 142 -0.06 1.88 -21.26
CA PRO A 142 0.05 0.70 -22.10
C PRO A 142 -1.24 0.67 -22.93
N ASP A 143 -1.37 1.55 -23.93
CA ASP A 143 -2.06 1.21 -25.14
C ASP A 143 -1.22 0.06 -25.65
N SER A 144 -1.66 -1.14 -25.27
CA SER A 144 -1.34 -2.47 -25.76
C SER A 144 -0.03 -2.53 -26.55
N PRO A 145 0.92 -3.44 -26.28
CA PRO A 145 1.97 -3.78 -27.23
C PRO A 145 1.32 -4.38 -28.49
N ARG A 146 0.68 -3.55 -29.32
CA ARG A 146 0.39 -3.83 -30.69
C ARG A 146 1.72 -3.58 -31.36
N PRO A 147 2.45 -4.61 -31.80
CA PRO A 147 3.50 -4.38 -32.77
C PRO A 147 2.87 -3.52 -33.88
N LEU A 148 3.55 -2.45 -34.29
CA LEU A 148 3.17 -1.62 -35.42
C LEU A 148 3.31 -2.48 -36.69
N CYS A 149 2.40 -3.43 -36.87
CA CYS A 149 2.37 -4.26 -38.05
C CYS A 149 2.06 -3.37 -39.26
N PRO A 150 2.76 -3.54 -40.39
CA PRO A 150 2.48 -2.77 -41.58
C PRO A 150 1.02 -2.95 -42.03
N ARG A 151 0.46 -1.90 -42.65
CA ARG A 151 -0.91 -1.98 -43.19
C ARG A 151 -0.94 -2.96 -44.36
N CYS A 152 -1.96 -3.81 -44.39
CA CYS A 152 -2.20 -4.70 -45.52
C CYS A 152 -2.61 -3.91 -46.76
N THR A 153 -2.11 -4.31 -47.92
CA THR A 153 -2.45 -3.71 -49.23
C THR A 153 -3.93 -3.84 -49.56
N GLN A 154 -4.58 -4.93 -49.13
CA GLN A 154 -6.01 -5.15 -49.33
C GLN A 154 -6.86 -4.64 -48.15
N ARG A 155 -7.84 -3.78 -48.42
CA ARG A 155 -8.74 -3.17 -47.42
C ARG A 155 -9.56 -4.19 -46.62
N HIS A 156 -9.82 -5.37 -47.19
CA HIS A 156 -10.58 -6.46 -46.56
C HIS A 156 -9.75 -7.36 -45.64
N GLN A 157 -8.44 -7.11 -45.56
CA GLN A 157 -7.52 -7.83 -44.67
C GLN A 157 -7.21 -6.99 -43.43
N ARG A 158 -6.81 -7.66 -42.36
CA ARG A 158 -6.30 -7.09 -41.11
C ARG A 158 -5.03 -7.85 -40.73
N PRO A 159 -3.98 -7.16 -40.27
CA PRO A 159 -2.78 -7.82 -39.78
C PRO A 159 -3.10 -8.52 -38.46
N ASP A 160 -2.61 -9.75 -38.33
CA ASP A 160 -2.67 -10.53 -37.10
C ASP A 160 -1.77 -9.90 -36.03
N HIS A 161 -2.27 -9.77 -34.81
CA HIS A 161 -1.56 -9.07 -33.72
C HIS A 161 -0.29 -9.79 -33.24
N ARG A 162 -0.15 -11.09 -33.52
CA ARG A 162 1.00 -11.90 -33.08
C ARG A 162 1.99 -12.19 -34.20
N THR A 163 1.51 -12.30 -35.43
CA THR A 163 2.34 -12.71 -36.58
C THR A 163 2.54 -11.61 -37.62
N CYS A 164 1.84 -10.47 -37.49
CA CYS A 164 1.75 -9.39 -38.48
C CYS A 164 1.36 -9.83 -39.90
N ARG A 165 0.93 -11.09 -40.09
CA ARG A 165 0.45 -11.60 -41.37
C ARG A 165 -0.95 -11.05 -41.66
N CYS A 166 -1.15 -10.60 -42.88
CA CYS A 166 -2.45 -10.13 -43.33
C CYS A 166 -3.43 -11.30 -43.50
N ARG A 167 -4.57 -11.22 -42.83
CA ARG A 167 -5.64 -12.22 -42.90
C ARG A 167 -6.98 -11.54 -43.19
N CYS A 168 -7.88 -12.24 -43.87
CA CYS A 168 -9.22 -11.73 -44.13
C CYS A 168 -9.99 -11.44 -42.84
N ARG A 169 -10.79 -10.37 -42.84
CA ARG A 169 -11.65 -10.04 -41.70
C ARG A 169 -12.60 -11.20 -41.40
N ARG A 170 -12.76 -11.55 -40.12
CA ARG A 170 -13.68 -12.61 -39.66
C ARG A 170 -15.13 -12.42 -40.14
N ARG A 171 -15.58 -11.16 -40.27
CA ARG A 171 -16.90 -10.83 -40.84
C ARG A 171 -17.06 -11.31 -42.29
N SER A 172 -16.00 -11.29 -43.09
CA SER A 172 -16.03 -11.79 -44.48
C SER A 172 -16.21 -13.32 -44.50
N PHE A 173 -15.60 -14.03 -43.57
CA PHE A 173 -15.75 -15.48 -43.42
C PHE A 173 -17.20 -15.86 -43.10
N LEU A 174 -17.78 -15.24 -42.06
CA LEU A 174 -19.19 -15.46 -41.67
C LEU A 174 -20.17 -15.14 -42.81
N ARG A 175 -19.88 -14.11 -43.61
CA ARG A 175 -20.71 -13.73 -44.77
C ARG A 175 -20.66 -14.78 -45.89
N CYS A 176 -19.51 -15.40 -46.16
CA CYS A 176 -19.44 -16.47 -47.17
C CYS A 176 -20.11 -17.74 -46.67
N GLN A 177 -19.88 -18.11 -45.40
CA GLN A 177 -20.46 -19.30 -44.78
C GLN A 177 -22.00 -19.25 -44.78
N GLY A 178 -22.60 -18.11 -44.43
CA GLY A 178 -24.06 -17.92 -44.48
C GLY A 178 -24.66 -17.98 -45.89
N ARG A 179 -23.81 -17.95 -46.94
CA ARG A 179 -24.22 -18.12 -48.34
C ARG A 179 -23.87 -19.51 -48.90
N GLY A 180 -23.36 -20.42 -48.08
CA GLY A 180 -22.87 -21.74 -48.52
C GLY A 180 -21.64 -21.66 -49.43
N LEU A 181 -20.85 -20.58 -49.30
CA LEU A 181 -19.64 -20.34 -50.10
C LEU A 181 -18.39 -20.38 -49.21
N GLU A 182 -17.25 -20.74 -49.79
CA GLU A 182 -15.97 -20.75 -49.09
C GLU A 182 -15.19 -19.45 -49.32
N LEU A 183 -14.58 -18.90 -48.27
CA LEU A 183 -13.76 -17.69 -48.36
C LEU A 183 -12.34 -18.06 -48.77
N ASN A 184 -11.86 -17.53 -49.90
CA ASN A 184 -10.45 -17.66 -50.26
C ASN A 184 -9.58 -16.78 -49.32
N PRO A 185 -8.58 -17.35 -48.63
CA PRO A 185 -7.81 -16.66 -47.59
C PRO A 185 -6.85 -15.59 -48.11
N ASP A 186 -6.44 -15.65 -49.39
CA ASP A 186 -5.46 -14.72 -49.98
C ASP A 186 -6.15 -13.51 -50.67
N THR A 187 -7.34 -13.74 -51.23
CA THR A 187 -8.11 -12.71 -51.96
C THR A 187 -9.34 -12.20 -51.21
N CYS A 188 -9.72 -12.86 -50.10
CA CYS A 188 -10.90 -12.56 -49.31
C CYS A 188 -12.21 -12.52 -50.10
N ARG A 189 -12.31 -13.30 -51.18
CA ARG A 189 -13.50 -13.45 -52.02
C ARG A 189 -14.21 -14.77 -51.72
N CYS A 190 -15.54 -14.75 -51.69
CA CYS A 190 -16.34 -15.97 -51.60
C CYS A 190 -16.30 -16.70 -52.94
N ARG A 191 -16.02 -18.01 -52.92
CA ARG A 191 -16.09 -18.88 -54.09
C ARG A 191 -17.06 -20.03 -53.79
N LYS A 192 -17.72 -20.55 -54.84
CA LYS A 192 -18.50 -21.78 -54.71
C LYS A 192 -17.54 -22.92 -54.42
N LEU A 193 -17.92 -23.78 -53.48
CA LEU A 193 -17.22 -25.03 -53.24
C LEU A 193 -17.29 -25.82 -54.56
N ARG A 194 -16.14 -26.01 -55.24
CA ARG A 194 -16.08 -26.98 -56.33
C ARG A 194 -16.20 -28.34 -55.66
N ARG A 195 -17.31 -29.05 -55.90
CA ARG A 195 -17.37 -30.49 -55.70
C ARG A 195 -16.50 -31.15 -56.76
#